data_AF-A0A0A3AMG8-F1
#
_entry.id   AF-A0A0A3AMG8-F1
#
_cell.length_a   1.000
_cell.length_b   1.000
_cell.length_c   1.000
_cell.angle_alpha   90.00
_cell.angle_beta   90.00
_cell.angle_gamma   90.00
#
_symmetry.space_group_name_H-M   'P 1'
#
loop_
_entity.id
_entity.type
_entity.pdbx_description
1 polymer ?
#
loop_
_entity_poly.entity_id
_entity_poly.type
_entity_poly.pdbx_seq_one_letter_code
_entity_poly.pdbx_strand_id
1 'polypeptide(L)'
;MIRKLFVGTVLALALSACSHSDRTLPFFTPDGEQQQMTFSASDDGTQAWVTIAPIHSTQAQASDRTLLLQTLNGRKIMLRLNGQNQALDRDVPHNIRQLEFYELGQGGFVDAYRIERDDLCRRFARNDLLNVRHAVTFYQQNAQGQPHMFGVISEFDLKDKQNPAHVRVSRSIPDSRRDYSELLHGSVRKLHSFLDNVICHQY
;
A
#
# COMPACT_ATOMS: atom_id res chain seq x y z
N MET A 1 17.16 -39.09 8.45
CA MET A 1 17.27 -38.95 6.97
C MET A 1 16.53 -37.68 6.57
N ILE A 2 17.28 -36.66 6.22
CA ILE A 2 16.79 -35.33 5.82
C ILE A 2 16.42 -35.39 4.34
N ARG A 3 15.15 -35.14 3.99
CA ARG A 3 14.77 -34.76 2.62
C ARG A 3 14.27 -33.32 2.65
N LYS A 4 15.18 -32.42 2.28
CA LYS A 4 14.90 -31.07 1.80
C LYS A 4 13.99 -31.19 0.55
N LEU A 5 12.92 -30.39 0.49
CA LEU A 5 12.07 -30.01 -0.66
C LEU A 5 10.73 -29.64 0.00
N PHE A 6 10.35 -28.37 0.17
CA PHE A 6 9.78 -27.51 -0.87
C PHE A 6 10.00 -26.03 -0.49
N VAL A 7 11.13 -25.46 -0.91
CA VAL A 7 11.26 -24.00 -1.12
C VAL A 7 11.15 -23.84 -2.62
N GLY A 8 9.95 -23.61 -3.14
CA GLY A 8 9.76 -23.63 -4.59
C GLY A 8 8.33 -23.58 -5.10
N THR A 9 7.43 -22.82 -4.46
CA THR A 9 6.06 -22.67 -5.01
C THR A 9 5.36 -21.36 -4.60
N VAL A 10 6.08 -20.24 -4.57
CA VAL A 10 5.45 -18.89 -4.58
C VAL A 10 6.00 -18.02 -5.71
N LEU A 11 7.07 -18.49 -6.35
CA LEU A 11 7.65 -17.83 -7.51
C LEU A 11 6.90 -18.23 -8.80
N ALA A 12 6.09 -19.29 -8.82
CA ALA A 12 5.45 -19.84 -10.04
C ALA A 12 4.19 -19.10 -10.56
N LEU A 13 3.54 -18.25 -9.76
CA LEU A 13 2.56 -17.27 -10.30
C LEU A 13 3.21 -15.92 -10.65
N ALA A 14 4.54 -15.85 -10.50
CA ALA A 14 5.38 -14.73 -10.89
C ALA A 14 6.58 -15.17 -11.79
N LEU A 15 6.61 -16.39 -12.33
CA LEU A 15 7.72 -16.94 -13.14
C LEU A 15 7.30 -17.57 -14.46
N SER A 16 6.02 -17.72 -14.76
CA SER A 16 5.59 -18.14 -16.10
C SER A 16 5.67 -17.00 -17.14
N ALA A 17 6.37 -15.91 -16.83
CA ALA A 17 6.66 -14.79 -17.74
C ALA A 17 8.14 -14.38 -17.65
N CYS A 18 9.06 -15.34 -17.81
CA CYS A 18 10.48 -15.05 -18.06
C CYS A 18 10.68 -14.61 -19.52
N SER A 19 10.09 -13.48 -19.93
CA SER A 19 10.43 -12.81 -21.20
C SER A 19 9.92 -11.37 -21.36
N HIS A 20 9.38 -10.73 -20.32
CA HIS A 20 8.88 -9.36 -20.45
C HIS A 20 9.50 -8.44 -19.39
N SER A 21 10.33 -7.52 -19.88
CA SER A 21 10.78 -6.31 -19.21
C SER A 21 9.56 -5.46 -18.83
N ASP A 22 9.56 -4.96 -17.59
CA ASP A 22 8.59 -4.03 -16.99
C ASP A 22 7.30 -4.67 -16.42
N ARG A 23 7.45 -5.37 -15.29
CA ARG A 23 6.33 -5.65 -14.38
C ARG A 23 5.86 -4.32 -13.82
N THR A 24 4.78 -3.77 -14.37
CA THR A 24 4.21 -2.52 -13.91
C THR A 24 2.78 -2.71 -13.40
N LEU A 25 2.36 -1.89 -12.44
CA LEU A 25 1.02 -1.89 -11.87
C LEU A 25 0.52 -0.45 -11.67
N PRO A 26 -0.47 0.01 -12.46
CA PRO A 26 -1.03 1.35 -12.30
C PRO A 26 -1.93 1.41 -11.06
N PHE A 27 -1.97 2.51 -10.34
CA PHE A 27 -2.82 2.70 -9.18
C PHE A 27 -3.21 4.16 -8.97
N PHE A 28 -4.21 4.40 -8.11
CA PHE A 28 -4.56 5.74 -7.66
C PHE A 28 -3.87 6.09 -6.34
N THR A 29 -3.27 7.28 -6.27
CA THR A 29 -2.74 7.83 -5.02
C THR A 29 -3.89 8.27 -4.10
N PRO A 30 -3.63 8.47 -2.80
CA PRO A 30 -4.60 9.07 -1.87
C PRO A 30 -5.15 10.45 -2.29
N ASP A 31 -4.49 11.14 -3.24
CA ASP A 31 -4.93 12.42 -3.79
C ASP A 31 -5.75 12.25 -5.10
N GLY A 32 -5.94 11.01 -5.56
CA GLY A 32 -6.69 10.66 -6.77
C GLY A 32 -5.89 10.72 -8.06
N GLU A 33 -4.56 10.87 -7.98
CA GLU A 33 -3.68 10.87 -9.15
C GLU A 33 -3.37 9.45 -9.62
N GLN A 34 -3.17 9.25 -10.92
CA GLN A 34 -2.72 7.97 -11.45
C GLN A 34 -1.19 7.87 -11.45
N GLN A 35 -0.68 6.84 -10.77
CA GLN A 35 0.74 6.49 -10.72
C GLN A 35 0.95 5.03 -11.13
N GLN A 36 2.19 4.65 -11.38
CA GLN A 36 2.60 3.31 -11.76
C GLN A 36 3.67 2.82 -10.80
N MET A 37 3.53 1.59 -10.33
CA MET A 37 4.55 0.84 -9.62
C MET A 37 5.34 -0.02 -10.62
N THR A 38 6.65 0.12 -10.67
CA THR A 38 7.55 -0.72 -11.46
C THR A 38 8.34 -1.63 -10.53
N PHE A 39 8.20 -2.94 -10.69
CA PHE A 39 8.82 -3.93 -9.81
C PHE A 39 10.19 -4.35 -10.34
N SER A 40 11.19 -4.32 -9.48
CA SER A 40 12.53 -4.84 -9.72
C SER A 40 12.97 -5.73 -8.56
N ALA A 41 13.96 -6.59 -8.81
CA ALA A 41 14.57 -7.43 -7.80
C ALA A 41 16.09 -7.35 -7.92
N SER A 42 16.80 -7.58 -6.81
CA SER A 42 18.24 -7.78 -6.84
C SER A 42 18.59 -9.00 -7.70
N ASP A 43 19.82 -9.03 -8.24
CA ASP A 43 20.29 -10.13 -9.09
C ASP A 43 20.24 -11.50 -8.39
N ASP A 44 20.38 -11.51 -7.06
CA ASP A 44 20.28 -12.69 -6.21
C ASP A 44 18.83 -13.02 -5.77
N GLY A 45 17.86 -12.19 -6.12
CA GLY A 45 16.44 -12.32 -5.79
C GLY A 45 16.10 -12.13 -4.31
N THR A 46 17.04 -11.71 -3.47
CA THR A 46 16.84 -11.56 -2.02
C THR A 46 16.04 -10.32 -1.64
N GLN A 47 16.12 -9.27 -2.46
CA GLN A 47 15.43 -8.01 -2.24
C GLN A 47 14.60 -7.64 -3.46
N ALA A 48 13.43 -7.05 -3.21
CA ALA A 48 12.57 -6.52 -4.26
C ALA A 48 12.29 -5.04 -3.98
N TRP A 49 12.27 -4.25 -5.04
CA TRP A 49 12.07 -2.81 -5.01
C TRP A 49 10.90 -2.42 -5.92
N VAL A 50 10.23 -1.34 -5.56
CA VAL A 50 9.16 -0.74 -6.34
C VAL A 50 9.49 0.71 -6.58
N THR A 51 9.60 1.09 -7.85
CA THR A 51 9.69 2.50 -8.23
C THR A 51 8.29 3.02 -8.53
N ILE A 52 7.90 4.13 -7.94
CA ILE A 52 6.62 4.79 -8.20
C ILE A 52 6.84 6.06 -9.01
N ALA A 53 6.17 6.15 -10.16
CA ALA A 53 6.21 7.30 -11.07
C ALA A 53 4.81 7.63 -11.63
N PRO A 54 4.56 8.85 -12.14
CA PRO A 54 3.34 9.15 -12.90
C PRO A 54 3.21 8.25 -14.16
N ILE A 55 1.99 7.78 -14.49
CA ILE A 55 1.76 6.84 -15.62
C ILE A 55 2.26 7.37 -16.97
N HIS A 56 2.26 8.69 -17.18
CA HIS A 56 2.68 9.32 -18.43
C HIS A 56 4.06 9.99 -18.36
N SER A 57 4.88 9.63 -17.37
CA SER A 57 6.24 10.17 -17.27
C SER A 57 7.17 9.49 -18.28
N THR A 58 7.58 10.21 -19.32
CA THR A 58 8.51 9.72 -20.36
C THR A 58 9.98 9.98 -20.01
N GLN A 59 10.26 10.54 -18.83
CA GLN A 59 11.60 10.79 -18.30
C GLN A 59 11.62 10.33 -16.85
N ALA A 60 12.75 9.78 -16.40
CA ALA A 60 13.02 9.57 -14.97
C ALA A 60 12.99 10.95 -14.30
N GLN A 61 11.81 11.36 -13.83
CA GLN A 61 11.65 12.65 -13.16
C GLN A 61 12.11 12.51 -11.71
N ALA A 62 12.46 13.63 -11.11
CA ALA A 62 12.81 13.74 -9.69
C ALA A 62 11.69 13.26 -8.71
N SER A 63 10.53 12.82 -9.23
CA SER A 63 9.41 12.24 -8.50
C SER A 63 9.47 10.72 -8.35
N ASP A 64 10.41 10.04 -9.02
CA ASP A 64 10.54 8.59 -8.96
C ASP A 64 10.98 8.17 -7.55
N ARG A 65 10.05 7.59 -6.78
CA ARG A 65 10.35 7.10 -5.42
C ARG A 65 10.53 5.60 -5.43
N THR A 66 11.71 5.13 -5.03
CA THR A 66 12.00 3.70 -4.87
C THR A 66 11.72 3.27 -3.44
N LEU A 67 10.91 2.23 -3.29
CA LEU A 67 10.48 1.64 -2.01
C LEU A 67 10.90 0.18 -1.93
N LEU A 68 11.21 -0.28 -0.73
CA LEU A 68 11.49 -1.69 -0.47
C LEU A 68 10.17 -2.46 -0.40
N LEU A 69 10.04 -3.48 -1.24
CA LEU A 69 8.91 -4.41 -1.19
C LEU A 69 9.18 -5.51 -0.17
N GLN A 70 8.35 -5.54 0.86
CA GLN A 70 8.53 -6.42 2.01
C GLN A 70 7.33 -7.35 2.15
N THR A 71 7.51 -8.46 2.87
CA THR A 71 6.42 -9.38 3.18
C THR A 71 6.16 -9.38 4.67
N LEU A 72 4.94 -9.07 5.08
CA LEU A 72 4.50 -9.12 6.47
C LEU A 72 3.23 -9.95 6.59
N ASN A 73 3.32 -11.09 7.27
CA ASN A 73 2.21 -12.05 7.42
C ASN A 73 1.58 -12.45 6.08
N GLY A 74 2.43 -12.71 5.07
CA GLY A 74 1.99 -13.06 3.71
C GLY A 74 1.48 -11.90 2.85
N ARG A 75 1.43 -10.68 3.40
CA ARG A 75 1.03 -9.46 2.69
C ARG A 75 2.25 -8.75 2.12
N LYS A 76 2.13 -8.23 0.90
CA LYS A 76 3.20 -7.47 0.23
C LYS A 76 3.02 -6.00 0.52
N ILE A 77 3.99 -5.38 1.17
CA ILE A 77 3.86 -4.01 1.65
C ILE A 77 5.09 -3.17 1.37
N MET A 78 4.87 -1.85 1.29
CA MET A 78 5.90 -0.83 1.19
C MET A 78 5.59 0.26 2.21
N LEU A 79 6.63 0.78 2.86
CA LEU A 79 6.52 1.76 3.92
C LEU A 79 7.48 2.91 3.70
N ARG A 80 6.96 4.12 3.84
CA ARG A 80 7.76 5.35 3.84
C ARG A 80 7.40 6.17 5.06
N LEU A 81 8.42 6.57 5.83
CA LEU A 81 8.28 7.42 7.00
C LEU A 81 9.10 8.69 6.78
N ASN A 82 8.51 9.86 7.01
CA ASN A 82 9.18 11.16 6.83
C ASN A 82 9.85 11.32 5.46
N GLY A 83 9.22 10.78 4.41
CA GLY A 83 9.76 10.82 3.06
C GLY A 83 10.90 9.83 2.78
N GLN A 84 11.24 8.94 3.73
CA GLN A 84 12.30 7.94 3.59
C GLN A 84 11.74 6.53 3.56
N ASN A 85 12.30 5.68 2.69
CA ASN A 85 11.96 4.26 2.64
C ASN A 85 12.35 3.57 3.95
N GLN A 86 11.45 2.74 4.50
CA GLN A 86 11.65 2.11 5.79
C GLN A 86 11.55 0.59 5.69
N ALA A 87 12.55 -0.11 6.24
CA ALA A 87 12.49 -1.54 6.48
C ALA A 87 11.74 -1.82 7.80
N LEU A 88 10.90 -2.84 7.81
CA LEU A 88 10.02 -3.20 8.95
C LEU A 88 10.75 -3.93 10.07
N ASP A 89 11.93 -4.47 9.78
CA ASP A 89 12.80 -5.19 10.71
C ASP A 89 13.78 -4.26 11.44
N ARG A 90 13.74 -2.96 11.14
CA ARG A 90 14.55 -1.93 11.80
C ARG A 90 13.72 -1.14 12.79
N ASP A 91 14.41 -0.54 13.77
CA ASP A 91 13.81 0.39 14.71
C ASP A 91 13.10 1.51 13.95
N VAL A 92 11.80 1.63 14.23
CA VAL A 92 10.93 2.64 13.64
C VAL A 92 11.22 3.97 14.35
N PRO A 93 11.43 5.09 13.61
CA PRO A 93 11.71 6.36 14.24
C PRO A 93 10.56 6.82 15.14
N HIS A 94 10.92 7.38 16.29
CA HIS A 94 9.97 7.92 17.26
C HIS A 94 9.24 9.18 16.78
N ASN A 95 9.88 10.01 15.96
CA ASN A 95 9.31 11.26 15.45
C ASN A 95 8.80 11.09 14.01
N ILE A 96 7.70 10.37 13.84
CA ILE A 96 7.03 10.24 12.54
C ILE A 96 6.09 11.42 12.36
N ARG A 97 6.33 12.21 11.30
CA ARG A 97 5.51 13.32 10.83
C ARG A 97 4.67 12.97 9.61
N GLN A 98 5.17 12.04 8.81
CA GLN A 98 4.51 11.55 7.61
C GLN A 98 4.64 10.04 7.54
N LEU A 99 3.52 9.37 7.27
CA LEU A 99 3.46 7.96 6.94
C LEU A 99 2.84 7.81 5.57
N GLU A 100 3.50 7.05 4.69
CA GLU A 100 2.89 6.46 3.51
C GLU A 100 3.00 4.95 3.62
N PHE A 101 1.87 4.27 3.49
CA PHE A 101 1.80 2.82 3.56
C PHE A 101 1.07 2.30 2.34
N TYR A 102 1.64 1.30 1.69
CA TYR A 102 1.08 0.64 0.52
C TYR A 102 1.00 -0.86 0.78
N GLU A 103 -0.13 -1.46 0.45
CA GLU A 103 -0.29 -2.91 0.43
C GLU A 103 -0.74 -3.36 -0.95
N LEU A 104 -0.13 -4.46 -1.41
CA LEU A 104 -0.55 -5.19 -2.59
C LEU A 104 -1.33 -6.42 -2.15
N GLY A 105 -2.62 -6.43 -2.48
CA GLY A 105 -3.49 -7.55 -2.21
C GLY A 105 -3.23 -8.72 -3.15
N GLN A 106 -3.32 -9.96 -2.63
CA GLN A 106 -3.21 -11.19 -3.43
C GLN A 106 -4.29 -11.28 -4.54
N GLY A 107 -5.38 -10.51 -4.44
CA GLY A 107 -6.49 -10.47 -5.40
C GLY A 107 -6.45 -9.32 -6.41
N GLY A 108 -5.31 -8.65 -6.61
CA GLY A 108 -5.20 -7.55 -7.57
C GLY A 108 -5.84 -6.27 -7.05
N PHE A 109 -5.31 -5.76 -5.94
CA PHE A 109 -5.60 -4.41 -5.50
C PHE A 109 -4.35 -3.72 -4.95
N VAL A 110 -4.34 -2.40 -5.00
CA VAL A 110 -3.37 -1.55 -4.33
C VAL A 110 -4.11 -0.70 -3.32
N ASP A 111 -3.69 -0.80 -2.07
CA ASP A 111 -4.28 -0.07 -0.96
C ASP A 111 -3.22 0.91 -0.43
N ALA A 112 -3.50 2.20 -0.52
CA ALA A 112 -2.56 3.29 -0.27
C ALA A 112 -3.09 4.24 0.80
N TYR A 113 -2.26 4.51 1.79
CA TYR A 113 -2.60 5.35 2.94
C TYR A 113 -1.57 6.47 3.09
N ARG A 114 -2.04 7.66 3.47
CA ARG A 114 -1.19 8.77 3.88
C ARG A 114 -1.70 9.42 5.17
N ILE A 115 -0.79 9.60 6.12
CA ILE A 115 -1.04 10.38 7.35
C ILE A 115 0.05 11.44 7.45
N GLU A 116 -0.37 12.69 7.72
CA GLU A 116 0.53 13.83 7.96
C GLU A 116 0.21 14.44 9.33
N ARG A 117 0.96 14.00 10.34
CA ARG A 117 0.77 14.38 11.74
C ARG A 117 2.09 14.32 12.48
N ASP A 118 2.43 15.39 13.18
CA ASP A 118 3.59 15.40 14.07
C ASP A 118 3.44 14.38 15.20
N ASP A 119 4.51 13.61 15.42
CA ASP A 119 4.60 12.61 16.48
C ASP A 119 3.45 11.60 16.41
N LEU A 120 3.28 11.00 15.22
CA LEU A 120 2.19 10.09 14.88
C LEU A 120 1.93 9.04 15.96
N CYS A 121 2.99 8.39 16.47
CA CYS A 121 2.83 7.30 17.44
C CYS A 121 2.39 7.79 18.81
N ARG A 122 2.91 8.91 19.30
CA ARG A 122 2.43 9.49 20.57
C ARG A 122 0.96 9.91 20.46
N ARG A 123 0.57 10.49 19.33
CA ARG A 123 -0.84 10.87 19.07
C ARG A 123 -1.74 9.66 18.99
N PHE A 124 -1.32 8.63 18.25
CA PHE A 124 -2.03 7.37 18.16
C PHE A 124 -2.22 6.72 19.53
N ALA A 125 -1.15 6.64 20.34
CA ALA A 125 -1.20 6.08 21.69
C ALA A 125 -2.10 6.88 22.65
N ARG A 126 -2.21 8.20 22.46
CA ARG A 126 -3.12 9.09 23.20
C ARG A 126 -4.54 9.12 22.65
N ASN A 127 -4.81 8.36 21.60
CA ASN A 127 -6.10 8.33 20.92
C ASN A 127 -6.52 9.71 20.38
N ASP A 128 -5.54 10.52 19.99
CA ASP A 128 -5.76 11.79 19.27
C ASP A 128 -6.35 11.49 17.88
N LEU A 129 -7.11 12.45 17.35
CA LEU A 129 -7.67 12.36 16.00
C LEU A 129 -6.57 12.35 14.93
N LEU A 130 -6.46 11.26 14.17
CA LEU A 130 -5.59 11.16 13.01
C LEU A 130 -6.42 11.15 11.73
N ASN A 131 -6.22 12.17 10.89
CA ASN A 131 -6.86 12.23 9.57
C ASN A 131 -6.03 11.40 8.60
N VAL A 132 -6.67 10.47 7.90
CA VAL A 132 -6.04 9.57 6.94
C VAL A 132 -6.60 9.87 5.55
N ARG A 133 -5.71 10.14 4.60
CA ARG A 133 -6.04 10.08 3.17
C ARG A 133 -5.80 8.66 2.68
N HIS A 134 -6.75 8.11 1.94
CA HIS A 134 -6.73 6.72 1.52
C HIS A 134 -7.25 6.57 0.09
N ALA A 135 -6.57 5.71 -0.67
CA ALA A 135 -7.03 5.26 -1.96
C ALA A 135 -6.90 3.74 -2.04
N VAL A 136 -7.96 3.09 -2.50
CA VAL A 136 -7.91 1.68 -2.84
C VAL A 136 -8.24 1.50 -4.32
N THR A 137 -7.35 0.79 -5.01
CA THR A 137 -7.43 0.51 -6.44
C THR A 137 -7.68 -0.98 -6.65
N PHE A 138 -8.67 -1.35 -7.45
CA PHE A 138 -8.96 -2.72 -7.86
C PHE A 138 -8.85 -2.87 -9.37
N TYR A 139 -8.54 -4.08 -9.84
CA TYR A 139 -8.54 -4.39 -11.26
C TYR A 139 -9.64 -5.41 -11.57
N GLN A 140 -10.50 -5.09 -12.53
CA GLN A 140 -11.55 -5.98 -13.00
C GLN A 140 -11.51 -6.05 -14.53
N GLN A 141 -11.89 -7.17 -15.12
CA GLN A 141 -12.09 -7.23 -16.56
C GLN A 141 -13.40 -6.53 -16.93
N ASN A 142 -13.39 -5.74 -17.99
CA ASN A 142 -14.62 -5.22 -18.60
C ASN A 142 -15.37 -6.34 -19.34
N ALA A 143 -16.53 -6.02 -19.94
CA ALA A 143 -17.35 -6.99 -20.68
C ALA A 143 -16.61 -7.63 -21.88
N GLN A 144 -15.53 -6.99 -22.35
CA GLN A 144 -14.67 -7.43 -23.43
C GLN A 144 -13.43 -8.21 -22.94
N GLY A 145 -13.34 -8.50 -21.63
CA GLY A 145 -12.21 -9.22 -21.04
C GLY A 145 -10.95 -8.37 -20.82
N GLN A 146 -11.00 -7.06 -21.11
CA GLN A 146 -9.85 -6.16 -20.95
C GLN A 146 -9.74 -5.68 -19.50
N PRO A 147 -8.53 -5.65 -18.91
CA PRO A 147 -8.33 -5.16 -17.55
C PRO A 147 -8.68 -3.67 -17.47
N HIS A 148 -9.46 -3.33 -16.46
CA HIS A 148 -9.92 -1.99 -16.18
C HIS A 148 -9.70 -1.68 -14.69
N MET A 149 -9.15 -0.50 -14.43
CA MET A 149 -8.81 -0.04 -13.09
C MET A 149 -9.99 0.71 -12.46
N PHE A 150 -10.31 0.37 -11.21
CA PHE A 150 -11.32 1.02 -10.39
C PHE A 150 -10.66 1.59 -9.14
N GLY A 151 -11.05 2.79 -8.71
CA GLY A 151 -10.49 3.47 -7.55
C GLY A 151 -11.57 3.99 -6.62
N VAL A 152 -11.32 3.96 -5.31
CA VAL A 152 -12.10 4.67 -4.31
C VAL A 152 -11.14 5.54 -3.51
N ILE A 153 -11.32 6.86 -3.61
CA ILE A 153 -10.58 7.87 -2.85
C ILE A 153 -11.45 8.27 -1.67
N SER A 154 -10.83 8.30 -0.50
CA SER A 154 -11.55 8.50 0.75
C SER A 154 -10.66 9.16 1.81
N GLU A 155 -11.32 9.76 2.78
CA GLU A 155 -10.71 10.28 3.98
C GLU A 155 -11.41 9.67 5.18
N PHE A 156 -10.65 9.37 6.24
CA PHE A 156 -11.24 8.90 7.48
C PHE A 156 -10.41 9.30 8.71
N ASP A 157 -11.11 9.41 9.82
CA ASP A 157 -10.59 9.82 11.12
C ASP A 157 -10.31 8.63 12.05
N LEU A 158 -9.05 8.26 12.24
CA LEU A 158 -8.67 7.28 13.26
C LEU A 158 -8.68 7.94 14.65
N LYS A 159 -9.65 7.57 15.49
CA LYS A 159 -9.81 8.07 16.87
C LYS A 159 -10.22 6.99 17.88
N ASP A 160 -10.47 5.76 17.47
CA ASP A 160 -10.84 4.69 18.41
C ASP A 160 -10.44 3.33 17.83
N LYS A 161 -9.94 2.43 18.69
CA LYS A 161 -9.64 1.03 18.34
C LYS A 161 -10.91 0.25 17.98
N GLN A 162 -12.07 0.66 18.49
CA GLN A 162 -13.30 -0.13 18.45
C GLN A 162 -14.40 0.45 17.56
N ASN A 163 -14.34 1.74 17.21
CA ASN A 163 -15.39 2.38 16.44
C ASN A 163 -14.82 2.92 15.12
N PRO A 164 -15.31 2.46 13.97
CA PRO A 164 -14.85 2.97 12.69
C PRO A 164 -15.12 4.46 12.61
N ALA A 165 -14.03 5.17 12.32
CA ALA A 165 -13.97 6.53 11.84
C ALA A 165 -15.22 6.98 11.06
N HIS A 166 -15.56 8.27 11.12
CA HIS A 166 -16.34 8.86 10.04
C HIS A 166 -15.56 8.70 8.74
N VAL A 167 -15.97 7.73 7.92
CA VAL A 167 -15.38 7.48 6.60
C VAL A 167 -16.14 8.32 5.59
N ARG A 168 -15.40 9.15 4.86
CA ARG A 168 -15.93 9.97 3.78
C ARG A 168 -15.32 9.52 2.47
N VAL A 169 -16.15 8.99 1.56
CA VAL A 169 -15.74 8.83 0.17
C VAL A 169 -15.69 10.21 -0.48
N SER A 170 -14.52 10.60 -0.97
CA SER A 170 -14.36 11.85 -1.72
C SER A 170 -14.64 11.64 -3.20
N ARG A 171 -14.26 10.49 -3.75
CA ARG A 171 -14.43 10.16 -5.17
C ARG A 171 -14.38 8.65 -5.43
N SER A 172 -15.09 8.20 -6.46
CA SER A 172 -14.93 6.86 -7.04
C SER A 172 -14.51 6.99 -8.51
N ILE A 173 -13.75 6.04 -9.04
CA ILE A 173 -13.26 6.10 -10.42
C ILE A 173 -13.43 4.73 -11.07
N PRO A 174 -14.17 4.61 -12.19
CA PRO A 174 -15.16 5.57 -12.68
C PRO A 174 -16.22 5.86 -11.60
N ASP A 175 -16.89 7.00 -11.74
CA ASP A 175 -17.93 7.40 -10.80
C ASP A 175 -19.02 6.32 -10.73
N SER A 176 -19.28 5.82 -9.53
CA SER A 176 -20.27 4.77 -9.29
C SER A 176 -20.99 5.01 -7.96
N ARG A 177 -22.29 4.67 -7.93
CA ARG A 177 -23.10 4.75 -6.71
C ARG A 177 -23.06 3.47 -5.87
N ARG A 178 -21.95 2.73 -5.89
CA ARG A 178 -21.79 1.55 -5.03
C ARG A 178 -21.58 1.95 -3.58
N ASP A 179 -22.06 1.11 -2.69
CA ASP A 179 -21.70 1.18 -1.29
C ASP A 179 -20.31 0.57 -1.09
N TYR A 180 -19.40 1.37 -0.52
CA TYR A 180 -18.02 0.98 -0.23
C TYR A 180 -17.77 0.84 1.28
N SER A 181 -18.82 0.88 2.10
CA SER A 181 -18.70 0.93 3.56
C SER A 181 -17.87 -0.22 4.11
N GLU A 182 -18.23 -1.48 3.84
CA GLU A 182 -17.50 -2.63 4.37
C GLU A 182 -16.02 -2.64 3.98
N LEU A 183 -15.74 -2.31 2.72
CA LEU A 183 -14.39 -2.22 2.19
C LEU A 183 -13.56 -1.19 2.98
N LEU A 184 -14.10 0.03 3.12
CA LEU A 184 -13.38 1.12 3.79
C LEU A 184 -13.24 0.87 5.30
N HIS A 185 -14.23 0.24 5.92
CA HIS A 185 -14.12 -0.23 7.31
C HIS A 185 -13.01 -1.29 7.45
N GLY A 186 -12.84 -2.16 6.45
CA GLY A 186 -11.71 -3.08 6.35
C GLY A 186 -10.36 -2.34 6.31
N SER A 187 -10.24 -1.33 5.45
CA SER A 187 -9.04 -0.48 5.36
C SER A 187 -8.72 0.24 6.66
N VAL A 188 -9.73 0.80 7.34
CA VAL A 188 -9.59 1.46 8.66
C VAL A 188 -9.02 0.48 9.70
N ARG A 189 -9.65 -0.70 9.87
CA ARG A 189 -9.18 -1.72 10.82
C ARG A 189 -7.76 -2.18 10.52
N LYS A 190 -7.44 -2.30 9.23
CA LYS A 190 -6.12 -2.71 8.78
C LYS A 190 -5.05 -1.70 9.13
N LEU A 191 -5.25 -0.43 8.78
CA LEU A 191 -4.30 0.64 9.10
C LEU A 191 -4.14 0.77 10.62
N HIS A 192 -5.24 0.70 11.36
CA HIS A 192 -5.20 0.71 12.83
C HIS A 192 -4.33 -0.43 13.38
N SER A 193 -4.57 -1.67 12.94
CA SER A 193 -3.77 -2.83 13.34
C SER A 193 -2.30 -2.68 12.96
N PHE A 194 -2.01 -2.09 11.80
CA PHE A 194 -0.63 -1.83 11.37
C PHE A 194 0.07 -0.78 12.24
N LEU A 195 -0.62 0.30 12.61
CA LEU A 195 -0.09 1.29 13.56
C LEU A 195 0.17 0.64 14.92
N ASP A 196 -0.79 -0.12 15.46
CA ASP A 196 -0.71 -0.72 16.79
C ASP A 196 0.37 -1.80 16.91
N ASN A 197 0.51 -2.67 15.90
CA ASN A 197 1.34 -3.86 16.01
C ASN A 197 2.69 -3.75 15.28
N VAL A 198 2.88 -2.73 14.45
CA VAL A 198 4.08 -2.61 13.61
C VAL A 198 4.77 -1.28 13.84
N ILE A 199 4.09 -0.16 13.59
CA ILE A 199 4.73 1.16 13.59
C ILE A 199 4.91 1.72 15.00
N CYS A 200 3.87 1.64 15.82
CA CYS A 200 3.80 2.32 17.12
C CYS A 200 3.76 1.34 18.30
N HIS A 201 4.09 0.07 18.09
CA HIS A 201 3.99 -1.00 19.09
C HIS A 201 4.82 -0.79 20.36
N GLN A 202 5.78 0.13 20.33
CA GLN A 202 6.67 0.45 21.46
C GLN A 202 6.20 1.68 22.28
N TYR A 203 5.08 2.30 21.90
CA TYR A 203 4.47 3.45 22.58
C TYR A 203 3.26 3.05 23.40
#